data_AF-A0A173MG72-F1
#
_entry.id   AF-A0A173MG72-F1
#
_cell.length_a   1.000
_cell.length_b   1.000
_cell.length_c   1.000
_cell.angle_alpha   90.00
_cell.angle_beta   90.00
_cell.angle_gamma   90.00
#
_symmetry.space_group_name_H-M   'P 1'
#
loop_
_entity.id
_entity.type
_entity.pdbx_description
1 polymer ?
#
loop_
_entity_poly.entity_id
_entity_poly.type
_entity_poly.pdbx_seq_one_letter_code
_entity_poly.pdbx_strand_id
1 'polypeptide(L)'
;MYNPLTKFKTDMLPGFANMKVRYLVAQQYYRGKLPSTEQLPLLLTDYPDLVQASTHYQNIKVTDKWAAIIDLQNPKHLAKLAEMCQPYSEYVLYAAFTDDPNKVNLKNDKRIANAAKSYIDSETNWKPTASATVKAQLELQFGELFVTFRLGGQQAQTRLSALETTKPCVTTSALPATYDTYKITFQASTLIRR
;
A
#
# COMPACT_ATOMS: atom_id res chain seq x y z
N MET A 1 10.80 -3.39 -3.45
CA MET A 1 9.77 -2.42 -3.04
C MET A 1 9.35 -2.77 -1.63
N TYR A 2 9.04 -1.77 -0.82
CA TYR A 2 8.52 -1.96 0.53
C TYR A 2 7.11 -2.57 0.47
N ASN A 3 6.89 -3.62 1.27
CA ASN A 3 5.61 -4.33 1.39
C ASN A 3 5.20 -4.43 2.88
N PRO A 4 4.24 -3.61 3.33
CA PRO A 4 3.73 -3.63 4.70
C PRO A 4 2.56 -4.61 4.92
N LEU A 5 2.09 -5.28 3.87
CA LEU A 5 0.86 -6.07 3.88
C LEU A 5 1.11 -7.53 4.27
N THR A 6 0.16 -8.12 4.98
CA THR A 6 0.26 -9.48 5.50
C THR A 6 -0.10 -10.51 4.43
N LYS A 7 0.61 -11.64 4.42
CA LYS A 7 0.22 -12.80 3.58
C LYS A 7 -1.13 -13.34 4.06
N PHE A 8 -2.05 -13.53 3.12
CA PHE A 8 -3.37 -14.08 3.41
C PHE A 8 -3.25 -15.57 3.75
N LYS A 9 -4.05 -16.01 4.72
CA LYS A 9 -4.20 -17.42 5.11
C LYS A 9 -5.68 -17.74 5.27
N THR A 10 -6.07 -18.97 4.99
CA THR A 10 -7.46 -19.45 5.20
C THR A 10 -7.93 -19.27 6.64
N ASP A 11 -7.02 -19.35 7.61
CA ASP A 11 -7.32 -19.16 9.04
C ASP A 11 -7.80 -17.74 9.38
N MET A 12 -7.68 -16.80 8.44
CA MET A 12 -8.21 -15.44 8.58
C MET A 12 -9.72 -15.34 8.29
N LEU A 13 -10.31 -16.33 7.62
CA LEU A 13 -11.73 -16.33 7.23
C LEU A 13 -12.70 -16.15 8.42
N PRO A 14 -12.52 -16.82 9.57
CA PRO A 14 -13.34 -16.56 10.75
C PRO A 14 -13.24 -15.10 11.25
N GLY A 15 -12.05 -14.50 11.17
CA GLY A 15 -11.84 -13.09 11.51
C GLY A 15 -12.62 -12.15 10.60
N PHE A 16 -12.59 -12.40 9.29
CA PHE A 16 -13.40 -11.66 8.32
C PHE A 16 -14.90 -11.79 8.60
N ALA A 17 -15.38 -12.98 8.93
CA ALA A 17 -16.78 -13.19 9.31
C ALA A 17 -17.16 -12.38 10.55
N ASN A 18 -16.31 -12.37 11.59
CA ASN A 18 -16.52 -11.57 12.81
C ASN A 18 -16.56 -10.06 12.54
N MET A 19 -15.76 -9.60 11.57
CA MET A 19 -15.74 -8.21 11.10
C MET A 19 -16.89 -7.87 10.13
N LYS A 20 -17.81 -8.82 9.88
CA LYS A 20 -18.91 -8.69 8.92
C LYS A 20 -18.43 -8.41 7.49
N VAL A 21 -17.24 -8.88 7.14
CA VAL A 21 -16.73 -8.85 5.77
C VAL A 21 -17.45 -9.93 4.97
N ARG A 22 -17.98 -9.54 3.81
CA ARG A 22 -18.67 -10.45 2.90
C ARG A 22 -17.97 -10.58 1.56
N TYR A 23 -17.37 -9.50 1.07
CA TYR A 23 -16.76 -9.47 -0.25
C TYR A 23 -15.26 -9.22 -0.13
N LEU A 24 -14.47 -9.92 -0.93
CA LEU A 24 -13.08 -9.57 -1.18
C LEU A 24 -12.94 -9.10 -2.63
N VAL A 25 -12.16 -8.06 -2.87
CA VAL A 25 -11.74 -7.66 -4.21
C VAL A 25 -10.30 -8.11 -4.39
N ALA A 26 -10.08 -9.01 -5.36
CA ALA A 26 -8.77 -9.46 -5.77
C ALA A 26 -8.19 -8.48 -6.81
N GLN A 27 -6.88 -8.26 -6.75
CA GLN A 27 -6.12 -7.49 -7.73
C GLN A 27 -4.66 -7.94 -7.77
N GLN A 28 -3.94 -7.67 -8.85
CA GLN A 28 -2.51 -7.91 -8.97
C GLN A 28 -1.71 -7.01 -8.01
N TYR A 29 -0.75 -7.62 -7.30
CA TYR A 29 0.01 -6.94 -6.26
C TYR A 29 1.52 -7.02 -6.49
N TYR A 30 2.05 -6.14 -7.35
CA TYR A 30 3.46 -6.14 -7.72
C TYR A 30 4.44 -6.03 -6.53
N ARG A 31 4.04 -5.36 -5.45
CA ARG A 31 4.84 -5.24 -4.22
C ARG A 31 5.01 -6.56 -3.48
N GLY A 32 4.10 -7.51 -3.67
CA GLY A 32 4.13 -8.83 -3.08
C GLY A 32 4.99 -9.84 -3.82
N LYS A 33 5.63 -9.44 -4.93
CA LYS A 33 6.52 -10.32 -5.70
C LYS A 33 7.70 -10.73 -4.83
N LEU A 34 7.80 -12.03 -4.54
CA LEU A 34 8.95 -12.57 -3.79
C LEU A 34 10.13 -12.78 -4.76
N PRO A 35 11.38 -12.65 -4.29
CA PRO A 35 12.54 -13.06 -5.06
C PRO A 35 12.44 -14.55 -5.39
N SER A 36 12.80 -14.93 -6.63
CA SER A 36 12.95 -16.33 -7.04
C SER A 36 11.68 -17.19 -7.02
N THR A 37 10.49 -16.58 -7.05
CA THR A 37 9.21 -17.29 -7.27
C THR A 37 8.55 -16.82 -8.55
N GLU A 38 7.91 -17.76 -9.26
CA GLU A 38 7.02 -17.46 -10.38
C GLU A 38 5.57 -17.22 -9.93
N GLN A 39 5.29 -17.38 -8.62
CA GLN A 39 3.95 -17.16 -8.09
C GLN A 39 3.45 -15.75 -8.37
N LEU A 40 2.21 -15.66 -8.84
CA LEU A 40 1.52 -14.41 -9.09
C LEU A 40 1.05 -13.82 -7.75
N PRO A 41 1.56 -12.64 -7.34
CA PRO A 41 1.09 -11.99 -6.14
C PRO A 41 -0.26 -11.30 -6.40
N LEU A 42 -1.26 -11.64 -5.59
CA LEU A 42 -2.57 -11.00 -5.58
C LEU A 42 -2.84 -10.38 -4.21
N LEU A 43 -3.51 -9.23 -4.20
CA LEU A 43 -3.99 -8.55 -3.02
C LEU A 43 -5.50 -8.72 -2.91
N LEU A 44 -5.97 -9.05 -1.72
CA LEU A 44 -7.37 -9.22 -1.36
C LEU A 44 -7.78 -8.07 -0.43
N THR A 45 -8.71 -7.24 -0.89
CA THR A 45 -9.27 -6.12 -0.12
C THR A 45 -10.66 -6.45 0.37
N ASP A 46 -10.87 -6.38 1.67
CA ASP A 46 -12.11 -6.73 2.36
C ASP A 46 -13.16 -5.62 2.35
N TYR A 47 -14.41 -6.01 2.09
CA TYR A 47 -15.58 -5.14 2.09
C TYR A 47 -16.79 -5.79 2.77
N PRO A 48 -17.58 -5.02 3.53
CA PRO A 48 -18.80 -5.53 4.17
C PRO A 48 -19.95 -5.68 3.18
N ASP A 49 -20.01 -4.85 2.14
CA ASP A 49 -21.10 -4.82 1.17
C ASP A 49 -20.62 -4.79 -0.29
N LEU A 50 -21.53 -5.16 -1.19
CA LEU A 50 -21.25 -5.30 -2.61
C LEU A 50 -21.04 -3.96 -3.30
N VAL A 51 -21.63 -2.87 -2.79
CA VAL A 51 -21.52 -1.54 -3.39
C VAL A 51 -20.07 -1.07 -3.29
N GLN A 52 -19.49 -1.14 -2.09
CA GLN A 52 -18.08 -0.77 -1.88
C GLN A 52 -17.12 -1.66 -2.68
N ALA A 53 -17.35 -2.98 -2.67
CA ALA A 53 -16.55 -3.93 -3.45
C ALA A 53 -16.64 -3.64 -4.96
N SER A 54 -17.84 -3.32 -5.45
CA SER A 54 -18.06 -2.95 -6.85
C SER A 54 -17.36 -1.66 -7.20
N THR A 55 -17.44 -0.62 -6.36
CA THR A 55 -16.74 0.64 -6.57
C THR A 55 -15.22 0.42 -6.70
N HIS A 56 -14.62 -0.37 -5.82
CA HIS A 56 -13.20 -0.74 -5.97
C HIS A 56 -12.97 -1.46 -7.30
N TYR A 57 -13.70 -2.54 -7.56
CA TYR A 57 -13.55 -3.32 -8.80
C TYR A 57 -13.66 -2.46 -10.07
N GLN A 58 -14.60 -1.52 -10.14
CA GLN A 58 -14.74 -0.61 -11.30
C GLN A 58 -13.50 0.27 -11.52
N ASN A 59 -12.81 0.67 -10.46
CA ASN A 59 -11.59 1.49 -10.55
C ASN A 59 -10.38 0.71 -11.10
N ILE A 60 -10.36 -0.61 -10.93
CA ILE A 60 -9.19 -1.44 -11.29
C ILE A 60 -9.42 -2.36 -12.49
N LYS A 61 -10.67 -2.71 -12.82
CA LYS A 61 -10.99 -3.75 -13.82
C LYS A 61 -10.46 -3.47 -15.23
N VAL A 62 -10.20 -2.21 -15.56
CA VAL A 62 -9.71 -1.79 -16.89
C VAL A 62 -8.21 -2.08 -17.02
N THR A 63 -7.46 -1.91 -15.94
CA THR A 63 -6.00 -2.01 -15.92
C THR A 63 -5.51 -3.36 -15.41
N ASP A 64 -6.32 -4.05 -14.61
CA ASP A 64 -5.96 -5.30 -13.97
C ASP A 64 -6.80 -6.47 -14.46
N LYS A 65 -6.15 -7.37 -15.21
CA LYS A 65 -6.78 -8.60 -15.74
C LYS A 65 -7.15 -9.61 -14.65
N TRP A 66 -6.57 -9.50 -13.46
CA TRP A 66 -6.83 -10.39 -12.32
C TRP A 66 -7.85 -9.80 -11.34
N ALA A 67 -8.42 -8.64 -11.67
CA ALA A 67 -9.47 -8.03 -10.87
C ALA A 67 -10.68 -8.97 -10.78
N ALA A 68 -11.13 -9.29 -9.56
CA ALA A 68 -12.31 -10.11 -9.34
C ALA A 68 -12.98 -9.77 -8.00
N ILE A 69 -14.31 -9.91 -7.94
CA ILE A 69 -15.08 -9.84 -6.69
C ILE A 69 -15.36 -11.27 -6.21
N ILE A 70 -14.97 -11.55 -4.97
CA ILE A 70 -15.09 -12.84 -4.30
C ILE A 70 -16.11 -12.69 -3.17
N ASP A 71 -17.33 -13.20 -3.38
CA ASP A 71 -18.33 -13.37 -2.30
C ASP A 71 -17.96 -14.55 -1.37
N LEU A 72 -17.69 -14.26 -0.10
CA LEU A 72 -17.36 -15.24 0.94
C LEU A 72 -18.54 -16.12 1.36
N GLN A 73 -19.77 -15.81 0.93
CA GLN A 73 -20.93 -16.69 1.12
C GLN A 73 -21.13 -17.66 -0.06
N ASN A 74 -20.40 -17.48 -1.16
CA ASN A 74 -20.48 -18.37 -2.30
C ASN A 74 -19.50 -19.56 -2.13
N PRO A 75 -19.98 -20.81 -2.04
CA PRO A 75 -19.12 -21.97 -1.80
C PRO A 75 -18.10 -22.20 -2.92
N LYS A 76 -18.42 -21.83 -4.18
CA LYS A 76 -17.48 -21.94 -5.29
C LYS A 76 -16.30 -20.97 -5.14
N HIS A 77 -16.58 -19.76 -4.67
CA HIS A 77 -15.55 -18.76 -4.42
C HIS A 77 -14.66 -19.15 -3.25
N LEU A 78 -15.24 -19.66 -2.16
CA LEU A 78 -14.48 -20.18 -1.02
C LEU A 78 -13.59 -21.36 -1.41
N ALA A 79 -14.10 -22.31 -2.19
CA ALA A 79 -13.32 -23.44 -2.67
C ALA A 79 -12.13 -22.97 -3.52
N LYS A 80 -12.34 -22.00 -4.43
CA LYS A 80 -11.25 -21.42 -5.22
C LYS A 80 -10.24 -20.67 -4.37
N LEU A 81 -10.69 -19.90 -3.38
CA LEU A 81 -9.83 -19.17 -2.46
C LEU A 81 -8.96 -20.12 -1.63
N ALA A 82 -9.53 -21.25 -1.17
CA ALA A 82 -8.79 -22.29 -0.47
C ALA A 82 -7.76 -23.01 -1.36
N GLU A 83 -8.10 -23.27 -2.63
CA GLU A 83 -7.17 -23.78 -3.65
C GLU A 83 -6.01 -22.81 -3.89
N MET A 84 -6.28 -21.51 -3.97
CA MET A 84 -5.26 -20.47 -4.15
C MET A 84 -4.35 -20.28 -2.93
N CYS A 85 -4.76 -20.74 -1.75
CA CYS A 85 -3.94 -20.72 -0.53
C CYS A 85 -3.02 -21.94 -0.40
N GLN A 86 -3.13 -22.94 -1.27
CA GLN A 86 -2.32 -24.15 -1.19
C GLN A 86 -0.83 -23.86 -1.47
N PRO A 87 0.12 -24.58 -0.84
CA PRO A 87 1.55 -24.34 -1.04
C PRO A 87 2.03 -24.47 -2.49
N TYR A 88 1.37 -25.34 -3.26
CA TYR A 88 1.65 -25.61 -4.68
C TYR A 88 0.83 -24.73 -5.63
N SER A 89 0.13 -23.73 -5.11
CA SER A 89 -0.62 -22.80 -5.93
C SER A 89 0.33 -21.89 -6.72
N GLU A 90 -0.08 -21.53 -7.93
CA GLU A 90 0.57 -20.50 -8.75
C GLU A 90 0.38 -19.09 -8.17
N TYR A 91 -0.43 -18.92 -7.13
CA TYR A 91 -0.75 -17.64 -6.53
C TYR A 91 -0.10 -17.48 -5.17
N VAL A 92 0.26 -16.24 -4.83
CA VAL A 92 0.57 -15.84 -3.46
C VAL A 92 -0.35 -14.70 -3.05
N LEU A 93 -1.17 -14.94 -2.04
CA LEU A 93 -2.23 -14.04 -1.62
C LEU A 93 -1.76 -13.13 -0.48
N TYR A 94 -2.16 -11.87 -0.54
CA TYR A 94 -1.95 -10.86 0.50
C TYR A 94 -3.30 -10.29 0.93
N ALA A 95 -3.42 -9.92 2.20
CA ALA A 95 -4.58 -9.21 2.72
C ALA A 95 -4.29 -7.71 2.79
N ALA A 96 -5.30 -6.88 2.53
CA ALA A 96 -5.23 -5.42 2.54
C ALA A 96 -5.13 -4.80 3.96
N PHE A 97 -4.43 -5.46 4.86
CA PHE A 97 -4.12 -4.96 6.19
C PHE A 97 -2.72 -5.39 6.62
N THR A 98 -2.28 -4.86 7.74
CA THR A 98 -0.99 -5.17 8.36
C THR A 98 -1.23 -5.84 9.71
N ASP A 99 -0.45 -6.87 9.99
CA ASP A 99 -0.43 -7.64 11.24
C ASP A 99 0.48 -7.00 12.29
N ASP A 100 1.35 -6.07 11.89
CA ASP A 100 2.33 -5.42 12.77
C ASP A 100 2.41 -3.92 12.47
N PRO A 101 2.02 -3.04 13.42
CA PRO A 101 2.16 -1.59 13.28
C PRO A 101 3.60 -1.14 12.96
N ASN A 102 4.61 -1.92 13.37
CA ASN A 102 6.00 -1.61 13.07
C ASN A 102 6.35 -1.87 11.59
N LYS A 103 5.64 -2.76 10.90
CA LYS A 103 5.77 -2.96 9.44
C LYS A 103 5.20 -1.81 8.61
N VAL A 104 4.56 -0.81 9.23
CA VAL A 104 4.14 0.45 8.57
C VAL A 104 5.14 1.57 8.86
N ASN A 105 6.09 1.33 9.78
CA ASN A 105 6.99 2.35 10.25
C ASN A 105 8.16 2.59 9.27
N LEU A 106 7.89 3.46 8.29
CA LEU A 106 8.88 3.94 7.33
C LEU A 106 9.98 4.82 7.95
N LYS A 107 9.93 5.13 9.26
CA LYS A 107 10.93 5.99 9.94
C LYS A 107 12.37 5.51 9.78
N ASN A 108 12.57 4.21 9.61
CA ASN A 108 13.92 3.63 9.50
C ASN A 108 14.41 3.51 8.05
N ASP A 109 13.57 3.80 7.05
CA ASP A 109 13.98 3.77 5.65
C ASP A 109 14.49 5.15 5.20
N LYS A 110 15.81 5.35 5.33
CA LYS A 110 16.51 6.57 4.89
C LYS A 110 16.25 6.90 3.42
N ARG A 111 16.06 5.89 2.56
CA ARG A 111 15.81 6.09 1.13
C ARG A 111 14.43 6.70 0.92
N ILE A 112 13.40 6.16 1.56
CA ILE A 112 12.04 6.68 1.44
C ILE A 112 11.93 8.08 2.07
N ALA A 113 12.62 8.32 3.19
CA ALA A 113 12.69 9.65 3.80
C ALA A 113 13.34 10.68 2.86
N ASN A 114 14.44 10.32 2.19
CA ASN A 114 15.09 11.22 1.22
C ASN A 114 14.24 11.45 -0.02
N ALA A 115 13.61 10.40 -0.57
CA ALA A 115 12.70 10.53 -1.71
C ALA A 115 11.49 11.41 -1.37
N ALA A 116 10.96 11.30 -0.15
CA ALA A 116 9.89 12.17 0.34
C ALA A 116 10.32 13.64 0.42
N LYS A 117 11.55 13.93 0.89
CA LYS A 117 12.09 15.30 0.87
C LYS A 117 12.19 15.83 -0.56
N SER A 118 12.80 15.04 -1.47
CA SER A 118 12.92 15.44 -2.88
C SER A 118 11.56 15.71 -3.52
N TYR A 119 10.56 14.86 -3.24
CA TYR A 119 9.20 15.07 -3.72
C TYR A 119 8.58 16.37 -3.18
N ILE A 120 8.73 16.66 -1.89
CA ILE A 120 8.22 17.91 -1.30
C ILE A 120 8.89 19.11 -1.96
N ASP A 121 10.22 19.07 -2.09
CA ASP A 121 10.99 20.20 -2.61
C ASP A 121 10.76 20.43 -4.13
N SER A 122 10.45 19.39 -4.91
CA SER A 122 10.25 19.50 -6.36
C SER A 122 8.79 19.62 -6.80
N GLU A 123 7.87 18.92 -6.14
CA GLU A 123 6.47 18.80 -6.57
C GLU A 123 5.51 19.67 -5.75
N THR A 124 5.99 20.29 -4.67
CA THR A 124 5.15 21.16 -3.83
C THR A 124 5.71 22.57 -3.73
N ASN A 125 4.84 23.54 -3.52
CA ASN A 125 5.24 24.93 -3.23
C ASN A 125 5.59 25.15 -1.75
N TRP A 126 5.83 24.08 -1.00
CA TRP A 126 6.08 24.18 0.44
C TRP A 126 7.48 24.73 0.67
N LYS A 127 7.61 25.63 1.65
CA LYS A 127 8.89 26.15 2.12
C LYS A 127 9.03 25.89 3.61
N PRO A 128 9.26 24.62 4.03
CA PRO A 128 9.37 24.29 5.44
C PRO A 128 10.62 24.95 6.03
N THR A 129 10.50 25.49 7.24
CA THR A 129 11.65 26.03 7.99
C THR A 129 12.49 24.92 8.61
N ALA A 130 13.75 25.20 8.97
CA ALA A 130 14.69 24.27 9.64
C ALA A 130 14.06 23.46 10.80
N SER A 131 13.19 24.10 11.58
CA SER A 131 12.50 23.51 12.72
C SER A 131 11.17 22.83 12.38
N ALA A 132 10.71 22.92 11.14
CA ALA A 132 9.43 22.36 10.72
C ALA A 132 9.48 20.82 10.73
N THR A 133 8.34 20.23 11.08
CA THR A 133 8.13 18.79 11.00
C THR A 133 7.00 18.50 10.04
N VAL A 134 7.33 17.87 8.91
CA VAL A 134 6.35 17.35 7.96
C VAL A 134 5.88 15.98 8.47
N LYS A 135 4.56 15.85 8.68
CA LYS A 135 3.95 14.58 9.06
C LYS A 135 3.67 13.78 7.80
N ALA A 136 4.17 12.55 7.72
CA ALA A 136 3.88 11.64 6.63
C ALA A 136 3.02 10.48 7.15
N GLN A 137 1.99 10.11 6.40
CA GLN A 137 1.06 9.04 6.76
C GLN A 137 0.88 8.09 5.58
N LEU A 138 0.95 6.78 5.85
CA LEU A 138 0.70 5.75 4.85
C LEU A 138 -0.79 5.40 4.82
N GLU A 139 -1.39 5.49 3.64
CA GLU A 139 -2.79 5.17 3.37
C GLU A 139 -2.86 4.08 2.29
N LEU A 140 -3.84 3.18 2.41
CA LEU A 140 -4.18 2.21 1.37
C LEU A 140 -5.51 2.63 0.74
N GLN A 141 -5.49 2.90 -0.57
CA GLN A 141 -6.67 3.29 -1.33
C GLN A 141 -6.75 2.38 -2.56
N PHE A 142 -7.86 1.66 -2.72
CA PHE A 142 -8.06 0.71 -3.82
C PHE A 142 -6.85 -0.23 -4.03
N GLY A 143 -6.32 -0.75 -2.91
CA GLY A 143 -5.17 -1.65 -2.88
C GLY A 143 -3.83 -1.04 -3.35
N GLU A 144 -3.76 0.27 -3.57
CA GLU A 144 -2.53 1.02 -3.83
C GLU A 144 -2.11 1.84 -2.60
N LEU A 145 -0.81 1.86 -2.32
CA LEU A 145 -0.24 2.57 -1.16
C LEU A 145 0.08 4.01 -1.53
N PHE A 146 -0.47 4.93 -0.77
CA PHE A 146 -0.26 6.37 -0.87
C PHE A 146 0.45 6.89 0.38
N VAL A 147 1.31 7.87 0.19
CA VAL A 147 1.89 8.66 1.27
C VAL A 147 1.24 10.03 1.23
N THR A 148 0.55 10.37 2.30
CA THR A 148 -0.03 11.68 2.53
C THR A 148 0.89 12.49 3.43
N PHE A 149 1.40 13.58 2.91
CA PHE A 149 2.19 14.56 3.65
C PHE A 149 1.29 15.67 4.18
N ARG A 150 1.56 16.13 5.41
CA ARG A 150 0.88 17.26 6.04
C ARG A 150 1.90 18.20 6.68
N LEU A 151 1.75 19.49 6.38
CA LEU A 151 2.52 20.58 6.99
C LEU A 151 1.57 21.75 7.26
N GLY A 152 1.32 22.06 8.54
CA GLY A 152 0.31 23.06 8.91
C GLY A 152 -1.08 22.68 8.38
N GLY A 153 -1.71 23.59 7.61
CA GLY A 153 -2.99 23.37 6.93
C GLY A 153 -2.89 22.83 5.50
N GLN A 154 -1.68 22.55 5.01
CA GLN A 154 -1.46 22.04 3.66
C GLN A 154 -1.33 20.51 3.66
N GLN A 155 -1.87 19.87 2.61
CA GLN A 155 -1.78 18.43 2.39
C GLN A 155 -1.33 18.16 0.95
N ALA A 156 -0.40 17.22 0.79
CA ALA A 156 -0.01 16.68 -0.51
C ALA A 156 -0.07 15.15 -0.43
N GLN A 157 -0.42 14.48 -1.52
CA GLN A 157 -0.51 13.02 -1.56
C GLN A 157 0.17 12.50 -2.82
N THR A 158 0.94 11.42 -2.68
CA THR A 158 1.58 10.74 -3.80
C THR A 158 1.59 9.23 -3.61
N ARG A 159 1.74 8.49 -4.69
CA ARG A 159 1.86 7.03 -4.65
C ARG A 159 3.22 6.65 -4.06
N LEU A 160 3.25 5.67 -3.17
CA LEU A 160 4.51 5.17 -2.60
C LEU A 160 5.45 4.63 -3.70
N SER A 161 4.90 4.08 -4.79
CA SER A 161 5.67 3.57 -5.93
C SER A 161 6.42 4.68 -6.66
N ALA A 162 5.82 5.87 -6.76
CA ALA A 162 6.45 7.04 -7.36
C ALA A 162 7.66 7.52 -6.53
N LEU A 163 7.53 7.52 -5.19
CA LEU A 163 8.62 7.85 -4.27
C LEU A 163 9.76 6.83 -4.32
N GLU A 164 9.45 5.53 -4.48
CA GLU A 164 10.48 4.50 -4.56
C GLU A 164 11.27 4.55 -5.88
N THR A 165 10.65 5.08 -6.94
CA THR A 165 11.19 5.10 -8.31
C THR A 165 11.91 6.40 -8.66
N THR A 166 11.79 7.45 -7.84
CA THR A 166 12.44 8.74 -8.07
C THR A 166 13.95 8.53 -8.17
N LYS A 167 14.47 8.48 -9.40
CA LYS A 167 15.90 8.44 -9.68
C LYS A 167 16.45 9.83 -9.38
N PRO A 168 17.64 9.97 -8.77
CA PRO A 168 18.32 11.25 -8.74
C PRO A 168 18.48 11.73 -10.18
N CYS A 169 17.89 12.86 -10.53
CA CYS A 169 17.97 13.41 -11.87
C CYS A 169 19.45 13.72 -12.17
N VAL A 170 19.97 13.20 -13.28
CA VAL A 170 21.39 13.20 -13.65
C VAL A 170 21.91 14.60 -14.04
N THR A 171 21.05 15.64 -14.08
CA THR A 171 21.44 17.01 -14.45
C THR A 171 21.74 17.95 -13.29
N THR A 172 21.79 17.48 -12.04
CA THR A 172 22.38 18.24 -10.92
C THR A 172 23.59 17.51 -10.39
N SER A 173 24.76 17.88 -10.93
CA SER A 173 26.07 17.62 -10.32
C SER A 173 26.02 18.10 -8.86
N ALA A 174 26.38 17.20 -7.95
CA ALA A 174 26.12 17.22 -6.52
C ALA A 174 24.62 17.06 -6.19
N LEU A 175 24.27 15.90 -5.63
CA LEU A 175 23.21 15.89 -4.61
C LEU A 175 23.64 16.99 -3.62
N PRO A 176 22.89 18.11 -3.47
CA PRO A 176 23.18 18.98 -2.35
C PRO A 176 23.11 18.07 -1.13
N ALA A 177 24.15 18.09 -0.30
CA ALA A 177 24.08 17.53 1.03
C ALA A 177 22.69 17.90 1.55
N THR A 178 21.86 16.90 1.86
CA THR A 178 20.50 17.14 2.31
C THR A 178 20.64 17.82 3.66
N TYR A 179 20.81 19.14 3.63
CA TYR A 179 20.91 19.97 4.82
C TYR A 179 19.67 19.69 5.66
N ASP A 180 19.85 19.67 6.97
CA ASP A 180 18.83 19.51 8.00
C ASP A 180 17.80 20.66 7.96
N THR A 181 17.10 20.86 6.84
CA THR A 181 16.18 21.97 6.61
C THR A 181 14.79 21.68 7.14
N TYR A 182 14.41 20.43 7.39
CA TYR A 182 13.21 20.05 8.13
C TYR A 182 13.19 18.54 8.37
N LYS A 183 12.38 18.12 9.35
CA LYS A 183 12.23 16.71 9.72
C LYS A 183 10.98 16.12 9.08
N ILE A 184 11.10 14.94 8.49
CA ILE A 184 9.94 14.12 8.09
C ILE A 184 9.70 13.08 9.17
N THR A 185 8.49 13.07 9.73
CA THR A 185 8.08 12.05 10.68
C THR A 185 6.96 11.22 10.09
N PHE A 186 7.27 9.96 9.76
CA PHE A 186 6.24 8.98 9.44
C PHE A 186 5.46 8.66 10.71
N GLN A 187 4.15 8.84 10.67
CA GLN A 187 3.30 8.50 11.79
C GLN A 187 3.26 6.98 11.93
N ALA A 188 3.41 6.50 13.16
CA ALA A 188 3.08 5.11 13.49
C ALA A 188 1.56 5.00 13.47
N SER A 189 0.98 4.89 12.28
CA SER A 189 -0.46 4.76 12.10
C SER A 189 -0.78 3.35 11.65
N THR A 190 -1.88 2.80 12.16
CA THR A 190 -2.61 1.74 11.48
C THR A 190 -2.87 2.17 10.04
N LEU A 191 -2.60 1.28 9.09
CA LEU A 191 -2.83 1.52 7.66
C LEU A 191 -4.26 2.04 7.47
N ILE A 192 -4.40 3.33 7.13
CA ILE A 192 -5.73 3.91 6.91
C ILE A 192 -6.24 3.39 5.58
N ARG A 193 -7.37 2.68 5.62
CA ARG A 193 -8.11 2.26 4.44
C ARG A 193 -9.13 3.35 4.12
N ARG A 194 -9.11 3.86 2.89
CA ARG A 194 -10.11 4.79 2.36
C ARG A 194 -10.79 4.19 1.14
#